data_AF-A0A836VTT9-F1
#
_entry.id   AF-A0A836VTT9-F1
#
_cell.length_a   1.000
_cell.length_b   1.000
_cell.length_c   1.000
_cell.angle_alpha   90.00
_cell.angle_beta   90.00
_cell.angle_gamma   90.00
#
_symmetry.space_group_name_H-M   'P 1'
#
loop_
_entity.id
_entity.type
_entity.pdbx_description
1 polymer ?
#
loop_
_entity_poly.entity_id
_entity_poly.type
_entity_poly.pdbx_seq_one_letter_code
_entity_poly.pdbx_strand_id
1 'polypeptide(L)'
;MWTTGLGHPDHAYVGEIDPDRPGLEVYYGIETRQKKANGMCLVDAATGKILWGYQGPTRHVHSRGMCSDIDARHDGCECYSADTNQQKRYAWSRLWSCKGQVISEENLGGFGALTVYWDADPQRELLMGRRIRDYGGSPVGPRIEGSVAAIADILGDWREEIVTSVPGELRIYTTTIPARSRHVCLMRDPIYRTDVAHAAMGYFQVPMLSIALVRSERD
;
A
#
# COMPACT_ATOMS: atom_id res chain seq x y z
N MET A 1 -10.83 21.41 3.91
CA MET A 1 -9.42 21.51 3.43
C MET A 1 -8.56 22.01 4.57
N TRP A 2 -7.41 21.37 4.80
CA TRP A 2 -6.55 21.56 5.97
C TRP A 2 -5.07 21.34 5.59
N THR A 3 -4.15 21.59 6.52
CA THR A 3 -2.72 21.24 6.41
C THR A 3 -2.21 20.68 7.73
N THR A 4 -1.38 19.63 7.69
CA THR A 4 -0.71 19.09 8.88
C THR A 4 0.48 19.95 9.32
N GLY A 5 1.03 20.78 8.42
CA GLY A 5 2.27 21.52 8.66
C GLY A 5 3.53 20.65 8.71
N LEU A 6 3.46 19.37 8.35
CA LEU A 6 4.59 18.43 8.44
C LEU A 6 5.60 18.56 7.27
N GLY A 7 5.23 19.22 6.19
CA GLY A 7 6.08 19.40 5.00
C GLY A 7 5.70 18.46 3.86
N HIS A 8 6.63 18.23 2.92
CA HIS A 8 6.42 17.37 1.76
C HIS A 8 6.32 15.89 2.16
N PRO A 9 5.26 15.17 1.75
CA PRO A 9 5.21 13.72 1.79
C PRO A 9 5.72 13.10 0.47
N ASP A 10 6.53 12.05 0.59
CA ASP A 10 6.92 11.24 -0.57
C ASP A 10 5.84 10.22 -0.96
N HIS A 11 5.00 9.82 0.00
CA HIS A 11 3.82 9.00 -0.23
C HIS A 11 2.64 9.43 0.63
N ALA A 12 1.45 9.24 0.08
CA ALA A 12 0.18 9.63 0.65
C ALA A 12 -0.91 8.68 0.13
N TYR A 13 -1.32 7.74 0.97
CA TYR A 13 -2.39 6.79 0.63
C TYR A 13 -3.69 7.27 1.26
N VAL A 14 -4.72 7.49 0.44
CA VAL A 14 -6.05 7.93 0.89
C VAL A 14 -7.05 6.83 0.64
N GLY A 15 -7.76 6.37 1.65
CA GLY A 15 -8.75 5.31 1.50
C GLY A 15 -9.33 4.83 2.81
N GLU A 16 -10.09 3.75 2.75
CA GLU A 16 -10.58 3.01 3.91
C GLU A 16 -9.43 2.21 4.52
N ILE A 17 -8.70 2.83 5.48
CA ILE A 17 -7.52 2.23 6.12
C ILE A 17 -7.91 1.62 7.46
N ASP A 18 -8.75 2.31 8.24
CA ASP A 18 -9.29 1.85 9.51
C ASP A 18 -10.82 1.62 9.43
N PRO A 19 -11.28 0.39 9.14
CA PRO A 19 -12.70 0.09 8.92
C PRO A 19 -13.59 0.28 10.16
N ASP A 20 -13.01 0.40 11.36
CA ASP A 20 -13.80 0.71 12.57
C ASP A 20 -14.05 2.21 12.75
N ARG A 21 -13.47 3.05 11.89
CA ARG A 21 -13.61 4.50 11.96
C ARG A 21 -14.50 5.00 10.82
N PRO A 22 -15.56 5.75 11.12
CA PRO A 22 -16.31 6.44 10.07
C PRO A 22 -15.43 7.50 9.39
N GLY A 23 -15.32 7.40 8.07
CA GLY A 23 -14.57 8.36 7.25
C GLY A 23 -13.47 7.66 6.47
N LEU A 24 -12.52 8.44 5.97
CA LEU A 24 -11.33 7.93 5.31
C LEU A 24 -10.11 8.44 6.07
N GLU A 25 -9.00 7.73 5.92
CA GLU A 25 -7.72 8.17 6.43
C GLU A 25 -6.75 8.51 5.31
N VAL A 26 -5.70 9.24 5.69
CA VAL A 26 -4.51 9.46 4.88
C VAL A 26 -3.29 8.93 5.63
N TYR A 27 -2.61 7.94 5.06
CA TYR A 27 -1.30 7.52 5.54
C TYR A 27 -0.19 8.29 4.83
N TYR A 28 0.62 9.00 5.60
CA TYR A 28 1.73 9.81 5.11
C TYR A 28 3.09 9.27 5.52
N GLY A 29 4.03 9.30 4.57
CA GLY A 29 5.47 9.30 4.85
C GLY A 29 6.09 10.63 4.47
N ILE A 30 6.64 11.33 5.46
CA ILE A 30 7.11 12.71 5.34
C ILE A 30 8.61 12.74 4.98
N GLU A 31 8.91 13.24 3.78
CA GLU A 31 10.28 13.44 3.29
C GLU A 31 11.02 14.48 4.14
N THR A 32 10.29 15.53 4.54
CA THR A 32 10.85 16.60 5.36
C THR A 32 11.27 16.05 6.71
N ARG A 33 12.56 16.22 7.05
CA ARG A 33 13.15 15.77 8.32
C ARG A 33 12.28 16.15 9.53
N GLN A 34 11.79 15.15 10.25
CA GLN A 34 11.11 15.36 11.52
C GLN A 34 12.08 15.17 12.69
N LYS A 35 12.18 16.18 13.57
CA LYS A 35 13.10 16.14 14.72
C LYS A 35 12.56 15.36 15.92
N LYS A 36 11.24 15.19 16.02
CA LYS A 36 10.57 14.65 17.22
C LYS A 36 9.61 13.52 16.92
N ALA A 37 8.68 13.71 15.97
CA ALA A 37 7.61 12.77 15.70
C ALA A 37 7.00 12.98 14.31
N ASN A 38 6.09 12.08 13.92
CA ASN A 38 5.20 12.19 12.77
C ASN A 38 5.90 12.19 11.40
N GLY A 39 7.10 11.62 11.33
CA GLY A 39 7.73 11.30 10.04
C GLY A 39 6.94 10.28 9.23
N MET A 40 6.13 9.48 9.94
CA MET A 40 5.15 8.54 9.41
C MET A 40 3.91 8.72 10.28
N CYS A 41 2.73 8.92 9.68
CA CYS A 41 1.50 9.13 10.45
C CYS A 41 0.24 8.79 9.67
N LEU A 42 -0.81 8.45 10.42
CA LEU A 42 -2.16 8.30 9.90
C LEU A 42 -3.01 9.48 10.36
N VAL A 43 -3.78 10.03 9.43
CA VAL A 43 -4.52 11.28 9.61
C VAL A 43 -5.95 11.09 9.17
N ASP A 44 -6.90 11.66 9.89
CA ASP A 44 -8.30 11.75 9.47
C ASP A 44 -8.41 12.63 8.21
N ALA A 45 -8.89 12.07 7.10
CA ALA A 45 -8.86 12.74 5.79
C ALA A 45 -9.75 13.99 5.74
N ALA A 46 -10.85 14.02 6.50
CA ALA A 46 -11.77 15.16 6.50
C ALA A 46 -11.23 16.34 7.31
N THR A 47 -10.56 16.06 8.43
CA THR A 47 -10.21 17.07 9.44
C THR A 47 -8.72 17.41 9.52
N GLY A 48 -7.84 16.51 9.05
CA GLY A 48 -6.40 16.67 9.19
C GLY A 48 -5.86 16.33 10.57
N LYS A 49 -6.71 15.77 11.45
CA LYS A 49 -6.31 15.34 12.78
C LYS A 49 -5.40 14.12 12.67
N ILE A 50 -4.18 14.23 13.21
CA ILE A 50 -3.28 13.09 13.36
C ILE A 50 -3.92 12.09 14.34
N LEU A 51 -4.19 10.88 13.85
CA LEU A 51 -4.75 9.77 14.62
C LEU A 51 -3.65 9.08 15.42
N TRP A 52 -2.53 8.80 14.75
CA TRP A 52 -1.28 8.36 15.36
C TRP A 52 -0.11 8.74 14.47
N GLY A 53 1.09 8.73 15.05
CA GLY A 53 2.33 8.97 14.30
C GLY A 53 3.54 8.42 15.04
N TYR A 54 4.59 8.13 14.28
CA TYR A 54 5.85 7.63 14.83
C TYR A 54 6.43 8.65 15.84
N GLN A 55 6.69 8.20 17.07
CA GLN A 55 7.22 9.03 18.17
C GLN A 55 8.76 9.02 18.19
N GLY A 56 9.37 9.41 17.08
CA GLY A 56 10.82 9.54 16.98
C GLY A 56 11.26 10.42 15.81
N PRO A 57 12.57 10.74 15.75
CA PRO A 57 13.12 11.51 14.65
C PRO A 57 13.15 10.67 13.37
N THR A 58 12.83 11.30 12.25
CA THR A 58 13.07 10.76 10.90
C THR A 58 13.96 11.71 10.13
N ARG A 59 14.85 11.16 9.30
CA ARG A 59 15.72 11.98 8.46
C ARG A 59 15.02 12.41 7.18
N HIS A 60 14.46 11.44 6.46
CA HIS A 60 13.86 11.56 5.16
C HIS A 60 13.19 10.21 4.87
N VAL A 61 11.89 10.11 5.18
CA VAL A 61 11.08 8.95 4.81
C VAL A 61 10.87 9.02 3.30
N HIS A 62 11.32 7.99 2.59
CA HIS A 62 11.52 8.10 1.15
C HIS A 62 10.56 7.25 0.32
N SER A 63 10.34 7.71 -0.91
CA SER A 63 9.69 6.97 -1.99
C SER A 63 8.27 6.52 -1.63
N ARG A 64 7.81 5.42 -2.21
CA ARG A 64 6.39 5.06 -2.28
C ARG A 64 5.76 4.55 -0.99
N GLY A 65 6.53 4.10 0.00
CA GLY A 65 5.97 3.41 1.18
C GLY A 65 5.06 2.24 0.79
N MET A 66 4.12 1.86 1.66
CA MET A 66 3.05 0.93 1.33
C MET A 66 1.89 1.14 2.31
N CYS A 67 0.65 1.10 1.82
CA CYS A 67 -0.56 1.00 2.65
C CYS A 67 -1.50 -0.03 2.04
N SER A 68 -1.70 -1.18 2.69
CA SER A 68 -2.53 -2.28 2.20
C SER A 68 -2.85 -3.25 3.32
N ASP A 69 -4.03 -3.86 3.30
CA ASP A 69 -4.36 -5.04 4.12
C ASP A 69 -3.54 -6.22 3.60
N ILE A 70 -2.50 -6.62 4.33
CA ILE A 70 -1.61 -7.73 3.97
C ILE A 70 -1.57 -8.80 5.06
N ASP A 71 -2.08 -8.50 6.25
CA ASP A 71 -2.00 -9.35 7.43
C ASP A 71 -3.39 -9.61 8.03
N ALA A 72 -3.93 -10.79 7.76
CA ALA A 72 -5.24 -11.22 8.26
C ALA A 72 -5.38 -11.22 9.80
N ARG A 73 -4.28 -11.07 10.57
CA ARG A 73 -4.30 -10.99 12.03
C ARG A 73 -4.71 -9.61 12.55
N HIS A 74 -4.67 -8.59 11.70
CA HIS A 74 -5.01 -7.21 12.02
C HIS A 74 -6.12 -6.75 11.07
N ASP A 75 -7.16 -6.10 11.59
CA ASP A 75 -8.22 -5.55 10.74
C ASP A 75 -7.79 -4.19 10.18
N GLY A 76 -8.10 -3.94 8.89
CA GLY A 76 -7.72 -2.73 8.17
C GLY A 76 -6.39 -2.85 7.43
N CYS A 77 -5.92 -1.73 6.87
CA CYS A 77 -4.69 -1.72 6.10
C CYS A 77 -3.46 -1.50 6.99
N GLU A 78 -2.42 -2.30 6.77
CA GLU A 78 -1.10 -2.04 7.32
C GLU A 78 -0.44 -0.85 6.62
N CYS A 79 0.43 -0.15 7.34
CA CYS A 79 1.08 1.07 6.92
C CYS A 79 2.61 0.93 7.08
N TYR A 80 3.36 1.00 5.98
CA TYR A 80 4.81 0.83 5.96
C TYR A 80 5.54 2.03 5.36
N SER A 81 6.61 2.45 6.04
CA SER A 81 7.64 3.29 5.43
C SER A 81 9.03 2.94 5.93
N ALA A 82 10.04 3.44 5.22
CA ALA A 82 11.43 3.33 5.58
C ALA A 82 12.12 4.70 5.57
N ASP A 83 13.02 4.92 6.53
CA ASP A 83 13.84 6.12 6.64
C ASP A 83 15.21 5.91 6.00
N THR A 84 15.87 7.01 5.66
CA THR A 84 17.22 7.00 5.09
C THR A 84 18.30 7.34 6.11
N ASN A 85 19.49 6.79 5.90
CA ASN A 85 20.70 7.20 6.62
C ASN A 85 21.28 8.50 6.01
N GLN A 86 22.41 8.98 6.53
CA GLN A 86 23.05 10.21 6.05
C GLN A 86 23.42 10.20 4.56
N GLN A 87 23.67 9.02 3.99
CA GLN A 87 24.02 8.81 2.59
C GLN A 87 22.79 8.59 1.69
N LYS A 88 21.57 8.85 2.20
CA LYS A 88 20.29 8.61 1.50
C LYS A 88 20.07 7.14 1.12
N ARG A 89 20.66 6.20 1.87
CA ARG A 89 20.42 4.76 1.71
C ARG A 89 19.42 4.30 2.77
N TYR A 90 18.74 3.19 2.52
CA TYR A 90 17.86 2.54 3.51
C TYR A 90 18.56 2.43 4.88
N ALA A 91 17.87 2.85 5.95
CA ALA A 91 18.37 2.73 7.31
C ALA A 91 17.56 1.72 8.12
N TRP A 92 16.26 1.95 8.23
CA TRP A 92 15.33 1.14 9.01
C TRP A 92 13.91 1.36 8.48
N SER A 93 13.00 0.46 8.82
CA SER A 93 11.59 0.56 8.46
C SER A 93 10.67 0.15 9.60
N ARG A 94 9.39 0.47 9.45
CA ARG A 94 8.33 0.06 10.36
C ARG A 94 7.08 -0.29 9.57
N LEU A 95 6.49 -1.44 9.88
CA LEU A 95 5.14 -1.82 9.52
C LEU A 95 4.24 -1.56 10.72
N TRP A 96 3.17 -0.82 10.51
CA TRP A 96 2.18 -0.46 11.53
C TRP A 96 0.82 -1.04 11.17
N SER A 97 0.02 -1.39 12.16
CA SER A 97 -1.43 -1.56 11.94
C SER A 97 -2.09 -0.21 11.69
N CYS A 98 -3.32 -0.21 11.17
CA CYS A 98 -4.16 0.98 11.04
C CYS A 98 -4.36 1.71 12.39
N LYS A 99 -4.19 1.03 13.53
CA LYS A 99 -4.30 1.58 14.89
C LYS A 99 -3.00 2.15 15.44
N GLY A 100 -1.90 2.13 14.67
CA GLY A 100 -0.62 2.68 15.09
C GLY A 100 0.18 1.76 16.03
N GLN A 101 -0.07 0.45 15.99
CA GLN A 101 0.76 -0.54 16.67
C GLN A 101 1.86 -1.02 15.72
N VAL A 102 3.11 -1.11 16.18
CA VAL A 102 4.20 -1.67 15.36
C VAL A 102 3.99 -3.18 15.25
N ILE A 103 3.80 -3.66 14.03
CA ILE A 103 3.69 -5.08 13.70
C ILE A 103 5.08 -5.67 13.45
N SER A 104 5.92 -4.96 12.70
CA SER A 104 7.25 -5.44 12.31
C SER A 104 8.23 -4.31 12.00
N GLU A 105 9.52 -4.61 12.14
CA GLU A 105 10.62 -3.73 11.73
C GLU A 105 11.37 -4.28 10.50
N GLU A 106 10.86 -5.36 9.90
CA GLU A 106 11.49 -6.04 8.77
C GLU A 106 11.53 -5.17 7.51
N ASN A 107 12.52 -5.45 6.68
CA ASN A 107 12.68 -4.80 5.38
C ASN A 107 11.74 -5.45 4.35
N LEU A 108 10.63 -4.78 4.05
CA LEU A 108 9.64 -5.22 3.05
C LEU A 108 9.95 -4.65 1.66
N GLY A 109 11.16 -4.93 1.15
CA GLY A 109 11.53 -4.57 -0.22
C GLY A 109 12.12 -3.16 -0.39
N GLY A 110 12.73 -2.62 0.67
CA GLY A 110 13.42 -1.33 0.68
C GLY A 110 12.49 -0.22 1.17
N PHE A 111 12.12 0.68 0.28
CA PHE A 111 11.26 1.83 0.60
C PHE A 111 9.77 1.56 0.36
N GLY A 112 9.38 0.29 0.36
CA GLY A 112 8.00 -0.15 0.13
C GLY A 112 7.88 -1.13 -1.04
N ALA A 113 7.39 -2.34 -0.73
CA ALA A 113 6.94 -3.29 -1.74
C ALA A 113 5.69 -2.74 -2.44
N LEU A 114 5.48 -3.17 -3.68
CA LEU A 114 4.17 -3.04 -4.32
C LEU A 114 3.28 -4.16 -3.80
N THR A 115 1.98 -3.94 -3.82
CA THR A 115 0.99 -4.93 -3.40
C THR A 115 -0.03 -5.17 -4.51
N VAL A 116 -0.69 -6.32 -4.47
CA VAL A 116 -1.62 -6.76 -5.52
C VAL A 116 -2.63 -7.73 -4.94
N TYR A 117 -3.91 -7.58 -5.26
CA TYR A 117 -4.89 -8.64 -5.04
C TYR A 117 -4.69 -9.73 -6.08
N TRP A 118 -4.10 -10.87 -5.71
CA TRP A 118 -3.72 -11.91 -6.67
C TRP A 118 -4.38 -13.25 -6.40
N ASP A 119 -4.50 -13.67 -5.14
CA ASP A 119 -4.98 -15.00 -4.81
C ASP A 119 -6.51 -15.10 -4.63
N ALA A 120 -7.03 -15.77 -3.61
CA ALA A 120 -8.46 -15.94 -3.38
C ALA A 120 -8.96 -15.34 -2.05
N ASP A 121 -8.06 -14.83 -1.22
CA ASP A 121 -8.40 -14.17 0.03
C ASP A 121 -8.44 -12.63 -0.14
N PRO A 122 -8.95 -11.87 0.84
CA PRO A 122 -9.15 -10.43 0.71
C PRO A 122 -7.91 -9.60 1.08
N GLN A 123 -6.79 -10.23 1.46
CA GLN A 123 -5.51 -9.55 1.65
C GLN A 123 -4.89 -9.26 0.27
N ARG A 124 -4.00 -8.25 0.22
CA ARG A 124 -3.10 -8.09 -0.91
C ARG A 124 -1.80 -8.84 -0.65
N GLU A 125 -1.26 -9.43 -1.70
CA GLU A 125 0.05 -10.04 -1.70
C GLU A 125 1.12 -8.98 -1.93
N LEU A 126 2.34 -9.28 -1.47
CA LEU A 126 3.54 -8.47 -1.72
C LEU A 126 4.21 -8.87 -3.02
N LEU A 127 4.44 -7.91 -3.92
CA LEU A 127 5.36 -8.05 -5.04
C LEU A 127 6.77 -7.63 -4.61
N MET A 128 7.57 -8.63 -4.22
CA MET A 128 8.96 -8.43 -3.79
C MET A 128 9.94 -9.06 -4.77
N GLY A 129 10.84 -8.25 -5.30
CA GLY A 129 11.77 -8.65 -6.36
C GLY A 129 11.04 -8.98 -7.65
N ARG A 130 10.82 -10.27 -7.92
CA ARG A 130 10.09 -10.77 -9.11
C ARG A 130 9.08 -11.87 -8.74
N ARG A 131 8.56 -11.83 -7.52
CA ARG A 131 7.63 -12.83 -6.99
C ARG A 131 6.52 -12.13 -6.21
N ILE A 132 5.30 -12.58 -6.45
CA ILE A 132 4.13 -12.31 -5.62
C ILE A 132 4.17 -13.30 -4.46
N ARG A 133 3.82 -12.88 -3.25
CA ARG A 133 3.82 -13.72 -2.04
C ARG A 133 2.93 -13.13 -0.96
N ASP A 134 2.40 -14.00 -0.11
CA ASP A 134 1.65 -13.58 1.07
C ASP A 134 2.63 -12.99 2.10
N TYR A 135 2.14 -12.11 2.97
CA TYR A 135 2.95 -11.59 4.07
C TYR A 135 3.32 -12.71 5.05
N GLY A 136 4.62 -12.94 5.25
CA GLY A 136 5.12 -14.07 6.04
C GLY A 136 4.91 -15.45 5.39
N GLY A 137 4.36 -15.50 4.17
CA GLY A 137 4.00 -16.72 3.45
C GLY A 137 4.93 -17.09 2.31
N SER A 138 4.48 -18.04 1.50
CA SER A 138 5.22 -18.56 0.34
C SER A 138 4.88 -17.76 -0.93
N PRO A 139 5.72 -17.83 -1.98
CA PRO A 139 5.38 -17.23 -3.26
C PRO A 139 4.11 -17.83 -3.86
N VAL A 140 3.23 -16.96 -4.37
CA VAL A 140 2.04 -17.34 -5.12
C VAL A 140 2.16 -16.88 -6.57
N GLY A 141 1.64 -17.69 -7.50
CA GLY A 141 1.67 -17.34 -8.92
C GLY A 141 3.07 -17.32 -9.57
N PRO A 142 3.17 -16.69 -10.76
CA PRO A 142 4.35 -16.77 -11.60
C PRO A 142 5.46 -15.78 -11.19
N ARG A 143 6.61 -15.91 -11.84
CA ARG A 143 7.64 -14.87 -11.83
C ARG A 143 7.18 -13.67 -12.66
N ILE A 144 7.23 -12.48 -12.06
CA ILE A 144 6.95 -11.23 -12.77
C ILE A 144 8.24 -10.71 -13.40
N GLU A 145 8.27 -10.59 -14.73
CA GLU A 145 9.41 -10.08 -15.49
C GLU A 145 9.17 -8.65 -15.96
N GLY A 146 10.23 -7.86 -16.02
CA GLY A 146 10.19 -6.47 -16.45
C GLY A 146 9.98 -5.47 -15.31
N SER A 147 9.80 -4.21 -15.70
CA SER A 147 9.49 -3.10 -14.79
C SER A 147 7.98 -2.92 -14.72
N VAL A 148 7.42 -2.87 -13.51
CA VAL A 148 5.99 -2.61 -13.32
C VAL A 148 5.62 -1.24 -13.86
N ALA A 149 4.61 -1.20 -14.72
CA ALA A 149 4.03 0.00 -15.30
C ALA A 149 2.66 0.33 -14.67
N ALA A 150 1.89 -0.69 -14.30
CA ALA A 150 0.62 -0.55 -13.58
C ALA A 150 0.27 -1.82 -12.81
N ILE A 151 -0.55 -1.66 -11.77
CA ILE A 151 -1.26 -2.74 -11.07
C ILE A 151 -2.72 -2.27 -10.98
N ALA A 152 -3.65 -3.01 -11.59
CA ALA A 152 -5.06 -2.64 -11.62
C ALA A 152 -5.96 -3.82 -12.01
N ASP A 153 -7.19 -3.87 -11.49
CA ASP A 153 -8.30 -4.69 -12.02
C ASP A 153 -8.71 -4.09 -13.38
N ILE A 154 -8.28 -4.73 -14.46
CA ILE A 154 -8.56 -4.29 -15.83
C ILE A 154 -9.17 -5.41 -16.69
N LEU A 155 -9.13 -6.66 -16.23
CA LEU A 155 -9.65 -7.83 -16.90
C LEU A 155 -10.28 -8.80 -15.88
N GLY A 156 -11.29 -9.55 -16.30
CA GLY A 156 -11.78 -10.69 -15.52
C GLY A 156 -12.62 -10.30 -14.31
N ASP A 157 -12.24 -10.81 -13.13
CA ASP A 157 -12.94 -10.56 -11.87
C ASP A 157 -12.28 -9.41 -11.08
N TRP A 158 -12.40 -9.40 -9.76
CA TRP A 158 -12.01 -8.27 -8.92
C TRP A 158 -10.49 -8.18 -8.66
N ARG A 159 -9.74 -9.22 -9.03
CA ARG A 159 -8.30 -9.29 -8.75
C ARG A 159 -7.52 -8.49 -9.77
N GLU A 160 -6.32 -8.09 -9.38
CA GLU A 160 -5.57 -7.07 -10.08
C GLU A 160 -4.58 -7.71 -11.06
N GLU A 161 -4.56 -7.20 -12.29
CA GLU A 161 -3.49 -7.50 -13.22
C GLU A 161 -2.23 -6.70 -12.90
N ILE A 162 -1.08 -7.30 -13.17
CA ILE A 162 0.21 -6.61 -13.17
C ILE A 162 0.61 -6.36 -14.60
N VAL A 163 0.77 -5.09 -14.98
CA VAL A 163 1.29 -4.70 -16.29
C VAL A 163 2.77 -4.36 -16.15
N THR A 164 3.62 -5.03 -16.93
CA THR A 164 5.06 -4.73 -16.96
C THR A 164 5.54 -4.39 -18.35
N SER A 165 6.64 -3.63 -18.39
CA SER A 165 7.41 -3.35 -19.60
C SER A 165 8.70 -4.16 -19.61
N VAL A 166 8.94 -4.83 -20.72
CA VAL A 166 10.22 -5.47 -21.09
C VAL A 166 10.64 -4.93 -22.47
N PRO A 167 11.90 -5.12 -22.92
CA PRO A 167 12.31 -4.63 -24.24
C PRO A 167 11.43 -5.20 -25.36
N GLY A 168 10.68 -4.32 -26.04
CA GLY A 168 9.88 -4.64 -27.23
C GLY A 168 8.43 -5.09 -26.98
N GLU A 169 7.99 -5.29 -25.73
CA GLU A 169 6.62 -5.71 -25.43
C GLU A 169 6.13 -5.25 -24.05
N LEU A 170 4.81 -5.14 -23.90
CA LEU A 170 4.14 -5.07 -22.62
C LEU A 170 3.60 -6.45 -22.27
N ARG A 171 3.70 -6.82 -21.00
CA ARG A 171 3.14 -8.08 -20.47
C ARG A 171 2.07 -7.75 -19.45
N ILE A 172 0.92 -8.41 -19.58
CA ILE A 172 -0.18 -8.34 -18.61
C ILE A 172 -0.25 -9.71 -17.94
N TYR A 173 -0.02 -9.75 -16.63
CA TYR A 173 -0.14 -10.96 -15.83
C TYR A 173 -1.49 -10.90 -15.11
N THR A 174 -2.29 -11.95 -15.29
CA THR A 174 -3.56 -12.17 -14.57
C THR A 174 -3.44 -13.44 -13.72
N THR A 175 -4.15 -13.48 -12.61
CA THR A 175 -4.24 -14.69 -11.80
C THR A 175 -5.05 -15.78 -12.51
N THR A 176 -4.73 -17.03 -12.20
CA THR A 176 -5.50 -18.22 -12.61
C THR A 176 -5.97 -19.03 -11.41
N ILE A 177 -5.71 -18.53 -10.20
CA ILE A 177 -6.20 -19.11 -8.96
C ILE A 177 -7.72 -18.92 -8.96
N PRO A 178 -8.53 -19.95 -8.66
CA PRO A 178 -9.98 -19.76 -8.55
C PRO A 178 -10.34 -18.84 -7.38
N ALA A 179 -11.12 -17.79 -7.63
CA ALA A 179 -11.64 -16.92 -6.58
C ALA A 179 -12.60 -17.67 -5.66
N ARG A 180 -12.65 -17.28 -4.38
CA ARG A 180 -13.63 -17.79 -3.39
C ARG A 180 -14.77 -16.81 -3.13
N SER A 181 -14.60 -15.56 -3.53
CA SER A 181 -15.56 -14.48 -3.34
C SER A 181 -15.86 -13.77 -4.65
N ARG A 182 -16.95 -12.99 -4.66
CA ARG A 182 -17.33 -12.12 -5.78
C ARG A 182 -17.43 -10.68 -5.27
N HIS A 183 -16.60 -9.81 -5.81
CA HIS A 183 -16.68 -8.38 -5.60
C HIS A 183 -17.03 -7.68 -6.92
N VAL A 184 -17.56 -6.47 -6.81
CA VAL A 184 -17.71 -5.60 -7.99
C VAL A 184 -16.31 -5.23 -8.48
N CYS A 185 -16.12 -5.15 -9.80
CA CYS A 185 -14.88 -4.66 -10.40
C CYS A 185 -14.40 -3.38 -9.69
N LEU A 186 -13.15 -3.37 -9.24
CA LEU A 186 -12.56 -2.33 -8.41
C LEU A 186 -12.50 -1.00 -9.16
N MET A 187 -12.47 -1.01 -10.49
CA MET A 187 -12.59 0.21 -11.31
C MET A 187 -13.95 0.92 -11.21
N ARG A 188 -14.92 0.34 -10.47
CA ARG A 188 -16.17 1.00 -10.08
C ARG A 188 -16.07 1.73 -8.74
N ASP A 189 -15.04 1.47 -7.95
CA ASP A 189 -14.73 2.24 -6.75
C ASP A 189 -14.13 3.60 -7.16
N PRO A 190 -14.66 4.72 -6.64
CA PRO A 190 -14.27 6.05 -7.09
C PRO A 190 -12.83 6.41 -6.72
N ILE A 191 -12.30 5.95 -5.58
CA ILE A 191 -10.91 6.22 -5.18
C ILE A 191 -9.98 5.36 -6.01
N TYR A 192 -10.27 4.06 -6.10
CA TYR A 192 -9.47 3.13 -6.88
C TYR A 192 -9.32 3.57 -8.34
N ARG A 193 -10.44 3.88 -9.00
CA ARG A 193 -10.45 4.32 -10.40
C ARG A 193 -9.66 5.61 -10.61
N THR A 194 -9.68 6.48 -9.61
CA THR A 194 -8.98 7.76 -9.60
C THR A 194 -7.48 7.54 -9.44
N ASP A 195 -7.06 6.73 -8.47
CA ASP A 195 -5.66 6.37 -8.26
C ASP A 195 -5.05 5.65 -9.47
N VAL A 196 -5.77 4.72 -10.08
CA VAL A 196 -5.35 4.08 -11.35
C VAL A 196 -5.12 5.11 -12.45
N ALA A 197 -5.97 6.15 -12.55
CA ALA A 197 -5.80 7.20 -13.55
C ALA A 197 -4.53 8.03 -13.31
N HIS A 198 -4.12 8.17 -12.05
CA HIS A 198 -3.02 9.04 -11.63
C HIS A 198 -1.71 8.28 -11.43
N ALA A 199 -1.71 6.96 -11.57
CA ALA A 199 -0.60 6.09 -11.18
C ALA A 199 0.75 6.43 -11.84
N ALA A 200 0.73 7.09 -13.01
CA ALA A 200 1.93 7.57 -13.70
C ALA A 200 2.54 8.84 -13.11
N MET A 201 1.92 9.46 -12.10
CA MET A 201 2.37 10.70 -11.46
C MET A 201 3.28 10.42 -10.26
N GLY A 202 4.51 10.95 -10.29
CA GLY A 202 5.43 10.87 -9.15
C GLY A 202 5.89 9.45 -8.84
N TYR A 203 6.03 9.12 -7.56
CA TYR A 203 6.31 7.75 -7.15
C TYR A 203 5.04 6.90 -7.25
N PHE A 204 5.09 5.85 -8.09
CA PHE A 204 3.99 4.90 -8.24
C PHE A 204 3.59 4.31 -6.88
N GLN A 205 2.32 4.50 -6.54
CA GLN A 205 1.62 3.95 -5.39
C GLN A 205 0.46 3.11 -5.90
N VAL A 206 0.19 1.98 -5.25
CA VAL A 206 -0.92 1.12 -5.65
C VAL A 206 -2.27 1.80 -5.33
N PRO A 207 -3.33 1.54 -6.10
CA PRO A 207 -4.64 2.14 -5.87
C PRO A 207 -5.22 1.75 -4.50
N MET A 208 -5.83 2.72 -3.81
CA MET A 208 -6.61 2.48 -2.59
C MET A 208 -8.08 2.25 -2.91
N LEU A 209 -8.85 1.72 -1.95
CA LEU A 209 -10.29 1.56 -2.05
C LEU A 209 -11.02 2.55 -1.14
N SER A 210 -12.23 2.97 -1.54
CA SER A 210 -13.13 3.77 -0.70
C SER A 210 -13.93 2.93 0.30
N ILE A 211 -13.86 1.60 0.17
CA ILE A 211 -14.42 0.62 1.09
C ILE A 211 -13.50 -0.60 1.15
N ALA A 212 -13.27 -1.15 2.34
CA ALA A 212 -12.49 -2.37 2.50
C ALA A 212 -13.16 -3.56 1.81
N LEU A 213 -12.35 -4.47 1.25
CA LEU A 213 -12.90 -5.76 0.79
C LEU A 213 -13.36 -6.56 2.01
N VAL A 214 -14.59 -7.07 1.94
CA VAL A 214 -15.19 -7.83 3.03
C VAL A 214 -14.43 -9.14 3.20
N ARG A 215 -13.88 -9.35 4.40
CA ARG A 215 -13.41 -10.67 4.84
C ARG A 215 -14.63 -11.59 4.94
N SER A 216 -14.71 -12.64 4.13
CA SER A 216 -15.84 -13.58 4.26
C SER A 216 -15.87 -14.10 5.68
N GLU A 217 -17.05 -14.13 6.31
CA GLU A 217 -17.21 -14.78 7.61
C GLU A 217 -16.61 -16.19 7.50
N ARG A 218 -15.76 -16.54 8.47
CA ARG A 218 -15.17 -17.87 8.55
C ARG A 218 -16.32 -18.88 8.68
N ASP A 219 -16.56 -19.66 7.64
CA ASP A 219 -17.34 -20.90 7.72
C ASP A 219 -16.62 -21.93 8.61
#